data_AF-A0A7W0M2C6-F1
#
_entry.id   AF-A0A7W0M2C6-F1
#
_cell.length_a   1.000
_cell.length_b   1.000
_cell.length_c   1.000
_cell.angle_alpha   90.00
_cell.angle_beta   90.00
_cell.angle_gamma   90.00
#
_symmetry.space_group_name_H-M   'P 1'
#
loop_
_entity.id
_entity.type
_entity.pdbx_description
1 polymer ?
#
loop_
_entity_poly.entity_id
_entity_poly.type
_entity_poly.pdbx_seq_one_letter_code
_entity_poly.pdbx_strand_id
1 'polypeptide(L)' 'MAGLALAHPTVRAFHKGHRRIKARRPPREVETGGLPAVVVRHEDALGSAGVDVVFARDTLRVLEVRGPSGTGL' A
#
# COMPACT_ATOMS: atom_id res chain seq x y z
N MET A 1 -9.68 0.16 5.38
CA MET A 1 -8.54 0.14 4.43
C MET A 1 -7.32 -0.61 4.98
N ALA A 2 -6.60 -0.07 5.98
CA ALA A 2 -5.34 -0.65 6.46
C ALA A 2 -5.45 -2.11 6.96
N GLY A 3 -6.56 -2.49 7.59
CA GLY A 3 -6.80 -3.88 8.03
C GLY A 3 -6.95 -4.89 6.89
N LEU A 4 -7.55 -4.49 5.75
CA LEU A 4 -7.69 -5.35 4.57
C LEU A 4 -6.36 -5.52 3.83
N ALA A 5 -5.51 -4.48 3.81
CA ALA A 5 -4.18 -4.55 3.23
C ALA A 5 -3.30 -5.61 3.91
N LEU A 6 -3.38 -5.73 5.25
CA LEU A 6 -2.58 -6.69 6.03
C LEU A 6 -2.91 -8.17 5.74
N ALA A 7 -4.07 -8.45 5.14
CA ALA A 7 -4.39 -9.80 4.69
C ALA A 7 -3.55 -10.22 3.46
N HIS A 8 -2.97 -9.26 2.72
CA HIS A 8 -2.14 -9.56 1.58
C HIS A 8 -0.72 -10.01 2.02
N PRO A 9 -0.20 -11.15 1.53
CA PRO A 9 1.09 -11.69 1.95
C PRO A 9 2.25 -10.71 1.82
N THR A 10 2.31 -9.94 0.72
CA THR A 10 3.36 -8.92 0.48
C THR A 10 3.34 -7.80 1.51
N VAL A 11 2.15 -7.30 1.87
CA VAL A 11 2.01 -6.23 2.87
C VAL A 11 2.36 -6.77 4.25
N ARG A 12 1.96 -8.00 4.56
CA ARG A 12 2.30 -8.69 5.81
C ARG A 12 3.80 -8.93 5.94
N ALA A 13 4.47 -9.35 4.87
CA ALA A 13 5.92 -9.53 4.83
C ALA A 13 6.65 -8.20 5.05
N PHE A 14 6.20 -7.13 4.39
CA PHE A 14 6.71 -5.77 4.59
C PHE A 14 6.54 -5.31 6.06
N HIS A 15 5.36 -5.56 6.65
CA HIS A 15 5.07 -5.28 8.06
C HIS A 15 6.00 -6.02 9.03
N LYS A 16 6.32 -7.28 8.73
CA LYS A 16 7.24 -8.07 9.55
C LYS A 16 8.67 -7.53 9.48
N GLY A 17 9.09 -7.00 8.33
CA GLY A 17 10.41 -6.44 8.11
C GLY A 17 10.60 -5.02 8.67
N HIS A 18 9.53 -4.24 8.83
CA HIS A 18 9.61 -2.83 9.24
C HIS A 18 8.84 -2.63 10.54
N ARG A 19 9.59 -2.51 11.65
CA ARG A 19 9.08 -2.48 13.03
C ARG A 19 8.16 -1.29 13.33
N ARG A 20 8.17 -0.25 12.48
CA ARG A 20 7.29 0.92 12.56
C ARG A 20 6.83 1.31 11.16
N ILE A 21 5.55 1.11 10.89
CA ILE A 21 4.91 1.56 9.65
C ILE A 21 3.92 2.66 9.98
N LYS A 22 3.98 3.76 9.23
CA LYS A 22 3.04 4.87 9.33
C LYS A 22 2.21 4.94 8.06
N ALA A 23 0.90 5.10 8.20
CA ALA A 23 0.05 5.58 7.12
C ALA A 23 0.35 7.09 6.93
N ARG A 24 1.48 7.40 6.29
CA ARG A 24 2.04 8.75 6.25
C ARG A 24 1.34 9.65 5.23
N ARG A 25 0.61 9.08 4.27
CA ARG A 25 -0.07 9.82 3.21
C ARG A 25 -1.57 9.50 3.20
N PRO A 26 -2.43 10.51 2.93
CA PRO A 26 -3.82 10.22 2.64
C PRO A 26 -3.91 9.30 1.42
N PRO A 27 -4.95 8.45 1.34
CA PRO A 27 -5.19 7.66 0.15
C PRO A 27 -5.28 8.55 -1.09
N ARG A 28 -4.74 8.09 -2.23
CA ARG A 28 -4.76 8.82 -3.49
C ARG A 28 -5.71 8.16 -4.47
N GLU A 29 -6.60 8.93 -5.08
CA GLU A 29 -7.44 8.43 -6.17
C GLU A 29 -6.60 8.26 -7.44
N VAL A 30 -6.78 7.14 -8.13
CA VAL A 30 -6.11 6.79 -9.39
C VAL A 30 -7.09 6.03 -10.29
N GLU A 31 -6.73 5.86 -11.55
CA GLU A 31 -7.36 4.87 -12.43
C GLU A 31 -6.40 3.71 -12.67
N THR A 32 -6.92 2.49 -12.69
CA THR A 32 -6.12 1.28 -12.97
C THR A 32 -6.95 0.30 -13.79
N GLY A 33 -6.46 -0.06 -14.98
CA GLY A 33 -7.20 -0.93 -15.90
C GLY A 33 -8.56 -0.38 -16.32
N GLY A 34 -8.71 0.95 -16.38
CA GLY A 34 -9.98 1.62 -16.70
C GLY A 34 -10.98 1.68 -15.54
N LEU A 35 -10.59 1.29 -14.32
CA LEU A 35 -11.44 1.33 -13.13
C LEU A 35 -11.00 2.43 -12.16
N PRO A 36 -11.94 3.16 -11.53
CA PRO A 36 -11.66 4.05 -10.42
C PRO A 36 -11.09 3.27 -9.24
N ALA A 37 -9.95 3.73 -8.74
CA ALA A 37 -9.20 3.06 -7.69
C ALA A 37 -8.63 4.05 -6.67
N VAL A 38 -8.23 3.52 -5.51
CA VAL A 38 -7.62 4.25 -4.42
C VAL A 38 -6.33 3.55 -4.01
N VAL A 39 -5.23 4.29 -3.97
CA VAL A 39 -3.92 3.80 -3.52
C VAL A 39 -3.72 4.15 -2.06
N VAL A 40 -3.41 3.14 -1.26
CA VAL A 40 -2.98 3.29 0.13
C VAL A 40 -1.52 2.87 0.24
N ARG A 41 -0.68 3.82 0.63
CA ARG A 41 0.76 3.60 0.80
C ARG A 41 1.09 3.26 2.24
N HIS A 42 1.74 2.11 2.44
CA HIS A 42 2.32 1.68 3.70
C HIS A 42 3.82 2.00 3.66
N GLU A 43 4.27 3.02 4.38
CA GLU A 43 5.70 3.38 4.46
C GLU A 43 6.28 2.96 5.79
N ASP A 44 7.57 2.59 5.79
CA ASP A 44 8.33 2.55 7.02
C ASP A 44 8.40 3.94 7.68
N ALA A 45 8.74 4.00 8.96
CA ALA A 45 8.75 5.25 9.71
C ALA A 45 9.78 6.28 9.23
N LEU A 46 10.82 5.85 8.51
CA LEU A 46 11.87 6.71 7.96
C LEU A 46 11.53 7.18 6.53
N GLY A 47 10.51 6.58 5.90
CA GLY A 47 10.15 6.80 4.49
C GLY A 47 11.12 6.16 3.50
N SER A 48 12.00 5.25 3.95
CA SER A 48 13.02 4.63 3.09
C SER A 48 12.45 3.55 2.17
N ALA A 49 11.41 2.84 2.61
CA ALA A 49 10.71 1.82 1.87
C ALA A 49 9.19 1.95 2.04
N GLY A 50 8.44 1.57 1.00
CA GLY A 50 6.99 1.51 1.08
C GLY A 50 6.36 0.54 0.10
N VAL A 51 5.19 0.03 0.47
CA VAL A 51 4.33 -0.83 -0.34
C VAL A 51 3.05 -0.07 -0.66
N ASP A 52 2.68 -0.03 -1.93
CA ASP A 52 1.42 0.57 -2.38
C ASP A 52 0.39 -0.53 -2.62
N VAL A 53 -0.79 -0.36 -2.03
CA VAL A 53 -1.94 -1.26 -2.23
C VAL A 53 -3.01 -0.48 -2.99
N VAL A 54 -3.39 -1.00 -4.16
CA VAL A 54 -4.41 -0.42 -5.02
C VAL A 54 -5.73 -1.13 -4.74
N PHE A 55 -6.73 -0.36 -4.35
CA PHE A 55 -8.09 -0.83 -4.08
C PHE A 55 -9.04 -0.33 -5.16
N ALA A 56 -10.00 -1.14 -5.60
CA ALA A 56 -11.16 -0.63 -6.33
C ALA A 56 -11.92 0.35 -5.43
N ARG A 57 -12.24 1.54 -5.94
CA ARG A 57 -12.82 2.64 -5.15
C ARG A 57 -14.10 2.23 -4.43
N ASP A 58 -14.98 1.54 -5.14
CA ASP A 58 -16.34 1.27 -4.66
C ASP A 58 -16.45 0.00 -3.82
N THR A 59 -15.56 -0.97 -4.04
CA THR A 59 -15.64 -2.30 -3.39
C THR A 59 -14.54 -2.55 -2.37
N LEU A 60 -13.51 -1.70 -2.35
CA LEU A 60 -12.30 -1.88 -1.52
C LEU A 60 -11.63 -3.24 -1.72
N ARG A 61 -11.83 -3.87 -2.87
CA ARG A 61 -11.12 -5.08 -3.28
C ARG A 61 -9.71 -4.70 -3.72
N VAL A 62 -8.73 -5.51 -3.33
CA VAL A 62 -7.34 -5.35 -3.79
C VAL A 62 -7.28 -5.66 -5.28
N LEU A 63 -6.87 -4.69 -6.08
CA LEU A 63 -6.63 -4.83 -7.51
C LEU A 63 -5.16 -5.18 -7.79
N GLU A 64 -4.25 -4.53 -7.07
CA GLU A 64 -2.82 -4.63 -7.28
C GLU A 64 -2.07 -4.37 -5.98
N VAL A 65 -0.96 -5.06 -5.76
CA VAL A 65 0.01 -4.71 -4.73
C VAL A 65 1.36 -4.47 -5.38
N ARG A 66 1.84 -3.23 -5.28
CA ARG A 66 3.15 -2.85 -5.79
C ARG A 66 4.16 -3.11 -4.69
N GLY A 67 5.14 -3.94 -5.03
CA GLY A 67 6.19 -4.39 -4.11
C GLY A 67 6.95 -3.25 -3.45
N PRO A 68 7.77 -3.56 -2.43
CA PRO A 68 8.49 -2.54 -1.68
C PRO A 68 9.35 -1.70 -2.64
N SER A 69 8.93 -0.46 -2.85
CA SER A 69 9.72 0.56 -3.52
C SER A 69 10.56 1.23 -2.45
N GLY A 70 11.86 0.94 -2.47
CA GLY A 70 12.83 1.70 -1.70
C GLY A 70 13.27 2.90 -2.51
N THR A 71 13.44 4.06 -1.87
CA THR A 71 14.37 5.05 -2.42
C THR A 71 15.74 4.41 -2.26
N GLY A 72 16.19 3.67 -3.29
CA GLY A 72 17.61 3.33 -3.40
C GLY A 72 18.38 4.64 -3.29
N LEU A 73 19.34 4.65 -2.37
CA LEU A 73 20.32 5.74 -2.20
C LEU A 73 20.84 6.24 -3.56
#